data_AF-A0A1E3I9B0-F1
#
_entry.id   AF-A0A1E3I9B0-F1
#
_cell.length_a   1.000
_cell.length_b   1.000
_cell.length_c   1.000
_cell.angle_alpha   90.00
_cell.angle_beta   90.00
_cell.angle_gamma   90.00
#
_symmetry.space_group_name_H-M   'P 1'
#
loop_
_entity.id
_entity.type
_entity.pdbx_description
1 polymer ?
#
loop_
_entity_poly.entity_id
_entity_poly.type
_entity_poly.pdbx_seq_one_letter_code
_entity_poly.pdbx_strand_id
1 'polypeptide(L)'
;MSRPSINMIVPSAEFRISQKVSFEPRYSQPFTPEEASHLEVDALVAELLRLINSITQLYSTQDQLKDFLGSKDGEQDPEGQQAAQEAIRENDELIPRQSERIAIISVALINKVGGDMRVGPGCLKVEDVFARYQAYAVDEKRRRWWEDDVFMEEVGLHL
;
A
#
# COMPACT_ATOMS: atom_id res chain seq x y z
N MET A 1 35.73 24.87 -53.89
CA MET A 1 34.51 24.05 -53.93
C MET A 1 34.29 23.47 -52.54
N SER A 2 33.35 24.02 -51.78
CA SER A 2 33.10 23.67 -50.37
C SER A 2 31.96 22.65 -50.30
N ARG A 3 32.15 21.53 -49.59
CA ARG A 3 31.11 20.53 -49.36
C ARG A 3 30.16 21.02 -48.25
N PRO A 4 28.83 20.86 -48.36
CA PRO A 4 27.93 21.21 -47.27
C PRO A 4 28.04 20.16 -46.15
N SER A 5 28.23 20.63 -44.92
CA SER A 5 28.14 19.83 -43.71
C SER A 5 26.70 19.42 -43.49
N ILE A 6 26.45 18.10 -43.43
CA ILE A 6 25.15 17.57 -43.02
C ILE A 6 25.05 17.73 -41.50
N ASN A 7 24.28 18.71 -41.05
CA ASN A 7 23.82 18.77 -39.67
C ASN A 7 22.81 17.65 -39.48
N MET A 8 23.25 16.48 -39.00
CA MET A 8 22.35 15.51 -38.39
C MET A 8 21.88 16.08 -37.06
N ILE A 9 20.67 16.62 -37.03
CA ILE A 9 19.92 16.76 -35.80
C ILE A 9 19.50 15.35 -35.42
N VAL A 10 20.28 14.71 -34.55
CA VAL A 10 19.81 13.52 -33.84
C VAL A 10 18.74 14.05 -32.87
N PRO A 11 17.45 13.69 -32.99
CA PRO A 11 16.51 13.98 -31.93
C PRO A 11 17.03 13.23 -30.71
N SER A 12 17.55 13.97 -29.74
CA SER A 12 17.94 13.43 -28.45
C SER A 12 16.70 12.72 -27.94
N ALA A 13 16.69 11.38 -27.99
CA ALA A 13 15.70 10.60 -27.30
C ALA A 13 15.67 11.16 -25.89
N GLU A 14 14.53 11.72 -25.50
CA GLU A 14 14.29 12.17 -24.15
C GLU A 14 14.52 10.94 -23.27
N PHE A 15 15.74 10.83 -22.75
CA PHE A 15 16.06 9.98 -21.64
C PHE A 15 15.22 10.59 -20.52
N ARG A 16 13.97 10.14 -20.40
CA ARG A 16 13.17 10.36 -19.21
C ARG A 16 14.06 9.82 -18.10
N ILE A 17 14.75 10.72 -17.42
CA ILE A 17 15.27 10.48 -16.09
C ILE A 17 14.00 10.12 -15.33
N SER A 18 13.68 8.82 -15.30
CA SER A 18 12.56 8.28 -14.56
C SER A 18 12.87 8.64 -13.13
N GLN A 19 12.27 9.72 -12.65
CA GLN A 19 12.51 10.21 -11.32
C GLN A 19 12.04 9.09 -10.40
N LYS A 20 12.99 8.37 -9.81
CA LYS A 20 12.67 7.26 -8.92
C LYS A 20 11.79 7.80 -7.81
N VAL A 21 10.65 7.18 -7.61
CA VAL A 21 9.79 7.46 -6.47
C VAL A 21 10.55 7.02 -5.22
N SER A 22 10.61 7.89 -4.21
CA SER A 22 11.26 7.60 -2.92
C SER A 22 10.21 7.54 -1.82
N PHE A 23 10.47 6.73 -0.80
CA PHE A 23 9.62 6.63 0.38
C PHE A 23 10.46 6.30 1.61
N GLU A 24 10.22 7.03 2.70
CA GLU A 24 10.88 6.81 3.98
C GLU A 24 9.84 6.30 5.00
N PRO A 25 9.96 5.04 5.46
CA PRO A 25 9.05 4.49 6.46
C PRO A 25 9.30 5.12 7.85
N ARG A 26 8.24 5.29 8.64
CA ARG A 26 8.33 5.76 10.03
C ARG A 26 8.57 4.61 10.99
N TYR A 27 8.09 3.42 10.67
CA TYR A 27 8.29 2.21 11.46
C TYR A 27 9.44 1.37 10.91
N SER A 28 10.06 0.56 11.77
CA SER A 28 11.06 -0.42 11.32
C SER A 28 10.44 -1.42 10.35
N GLN A 29 11.07 -1.60 9.20
CA GLN A 29 10.62 -2.49 8.14
C GLN A 29 11.67 -3.56 7.85
N PRO A 30 11.26 -4.74 7.34
CA PRO A 30 12.19 -5.82 7.04
C PRO A 30 13.13 -5.52 5.86
N PHE A 31 12.81 -4.49 5.07
CA PHE A 31 13.61 -4.04 3.92
C PHE A 31 13.27 -2.58 3.58
N THR A 32 14.20 -1.93 2.89
CA THR A 32 14.06 -0.62 2.26
C THR A 32 13.42 -0.73 0.86
N PRO A 33 12.91 0.38 0.27
CA PRO A 33 12.46 0.39 -1.13
C PRO A 33 13.54 -0.03 -2.13
N GLU A 34 14.80 0.33 -1.86
CA GLU A 34 15.95 -0.05 -2.67
C GLU A 34 16.17 -1.56 -2.62
N GLU A 35 16.19 -2.16 -1.42
CA GLU A 35 16.31 -3.61 -1.25
C GLU A 35 15.15 -4.36 -1.91
N ALA A 36 13.92 -3.88 -1.74
CA ALA A 36 12.73 -4.46 -2.38
C ALA A 36 12.83 -4.44 -3.92
N SER A 37 13.45 -3.40 -4.52
CA SER A 37 13.60 -3.32 -5.97
C SER A 37 14.45 -4.44 -6.59
N HIS A 38 15.26 -5.11 -5.77
CA HIS A 38 16.05 -6.27 -6.17
C HIS A 38 15.25 -7.59 -6.17
N LEU A 39 14.07 -7.64 -5.56
CA LEU A 39 13.20 -8.82 -5.52
C LEU A 39 12.44 -9.01 -6.84
N GLU A 40 12.07 -10.25 -7.16
CA GLU A 40 11.30 -10.56 -8.36
C GLU A 40 9.92 -9.88 -8.37
N VAL A 41 9.47 -9.43 -9.55
CA VAL A 41 8.19 -8.70 -9.71
C VAL A 41 7.03 -9.55 -9.19
N ASP A 42 6.98 -10.83 -9.55
CA ASP A 42 5.91 -11.73 -9.11
C ASP A 42 5.89 -11.91 -7.58
N ALA A 43 7.07 -11.94 -6.95
CA ALA A 43 7.17 -12.03 -5.49
C ALA A 43 6.66 -10.76 -4.80
N LEU A 44 7.01 -9.58 -5.34
CA LEU A 44 6.51 -8.29 -4.86
C LEU A 44 4.99 -8.18 -5.02
N VAL A 45 4.45 -8.59 -6.17
CA VAL A 45 2.99 -8.57 -6.43
C VAL A 45 2.25 -9.52 -5.48
N ALA A 46 2.75 -10.74 -5.28
CA ALA A 46 2.15 -11.68 -4.37
C ALA A 46 2.13 -11.16 -2.92
N GLU A 47 3.24 -10.59 -2.46
CA GLU A 47 3.33 -10.00 -1.12
C GLU A 47 2.43 -8.76 -0.98
N LEU A 48 2.36 -7.91 -1.99
CA LEU A 48 1.47 -6.74 -2.01
C LEU A 48 0.01 -7.15 -1.80
N LEU A 49 -0.47 -8.13 -2.58
CA LEU A 49 -1.85 -8.63 -2.47
C LEU A 49 -2.10 -9.31 -1.12
N ARG A 50 -1.12 -10.08 -0.60
CA ARG A 50 -1.21 -10.71 0.71
C ARG A 50 -1.34 -9.66 1.82
N LEU A 51 -0.56 -8.58 1.76
CA LEU A 51 -0.61 -7.49 2.75
C LEU A 51 -1.92 -6.70 2.66
N ILE A 52 -2.42 -6.42 1.45
CA ILE A 52 -3.74 -5.79 1.27
C ILE A 52 -4.83 -6.66 1.90
N ASN A 53 -4.83 -7.97 1.66
CA ASN A 53 -5.79 -8.86 2.30
C ASN A 53 -5.64 -8.89 3.82
N SER A 54 -4.40 -8.95 4.32
CA SER A 54 -4.14 -8.94 5.75
C SER A 54 -4.63 -7.66 6.42
N ILE A 55 -4.42 -6.49 5.79
CA ILE A 55 -4.82 -5.22 6.38
C ILE A 55 -6.35 -5.08 6.38
N THR A 56 -7.02 -5.48 5.29
CA THR A 56 -8.48 -5.58 5.23
C THR A 56 -9.04 -6.38 6.39
N GLN A 57 -8.47 -7.56 6.64
CA GLN A 57 -8.93 -8.42 7.74
C GLN A 57 -8.70 -7.76 9.10
N LEU A 58 -7.55 -7.13 9.33
CA LEU A 58 -7.26 -6.43 10.59
C LEU A 58 -8.30 -5.34 10.88
N TYR A 59 -8.71 -4.58 9.86
CA TYR A 59 -9.72 -3.55 10.04
C TYR A 59 -11.13 -4.08 10.24
N SER A 60 -11.49 -5.18 9.58
CA SER A 60 -12.76 -5.89 9.84
C SER A 60 -12.82 -6.38 11.29
N THR A 61 -11.75 -7.03 11.76
CA THR A 61 -11.62 -7.44 13.16
C THR A 61 -11.65 -6.23 14.11
N GLN A 62 -11.03 -5.10 13.74
CA GLN A 62 -11.05 -3.88 14.54
C GLN A 62 -12.48 -3.32 14.73
N ASP A 63 -13.33 -3.40 13.72
CA ASP A 63 -14.73 -2.99 13.85
C ASP A 63 -15.51 -3.95 14.71
N GLN A 64 -15.39 -5.26 14.47
CA GLN A 64 -16.07 -6.28 15.25
C GLN A 64 -15.76 -6.16 16.75
N LEU A 65 -14.50 -5.88 17.09
CA LEU A 65 -14.09 -5.66 18.49
C LEU A 65 -14.68 -4.38 19.08
N LYS A 66 -14.75 -3.29 18.31
CA LYS A 66 -15.37 -2.04 18.75
C LYS A 66 -16.88 -2.17 18.94
N ASP A 67 -17.53 -2.89 18.01
CA ASP A 67 -18.96 -3.20 18.09
C ASP A 67 -19.25 -4.06 19.31
N PHE A 68 -18.42 -5.09 19.57
CA PHE A 68 -18.51 -5.90 20.78
C PHE A 68 -18.39 -5.05 22.05
N LEU A 69 -17.40 -4.15 22.12
CA LEU A 69 -17.23 -3.24 23.27
C LEU A 69 -18.40 -2.29 23.48
N GLY A 70 -19.10 -1.89 22.41
CA GLY A 70 -20.31 -1.04 22.47
C GLY A 70 -21.62 -1.82 22.66
N SER A 71 -21.56 -3.15 22.71
CA SER A 71 -22.74 -4.01 22.82
C SER A 71 -23.07 -4.37 24.28
N LYS A 72 -24.31 -4.81 24.51
CA LYS A 72 -24.74 -5.35 25.82
C LYS A 72 -23.96 -6.59 26.23
N ASP A 73 -23.56 -7.42 25.26
CA ASP A 73 -22.79 -8.62 25.51
C ASP A 73 -21.40 -8.25 26.06
N GLY A 74 -20.77 -7.22 25.47
CA GLY A 74 -19.53 -6.65 25.98
C GLY A 74 -19.69 -6.06 27.39
N GLU A 75 -20.73 -5.28 27.66
CA GLU A 75 -20.98 -4.72 29.01
C GLU A 75 -21.09 -5.79 30.11
N GLN A 76 -21.54 -6.99 29.76
CA GLN A 76 -21.74 -8.11 30.68
C GLN A 76 -20.54 -9.06 30.79
N ASP A 77 -19.50 -8.84 29.99
CA ASP A 77 -18.28 -9.67 29.94
C ASP A 77 -17.01 -8.83 30.16
N PRO A 78 -16.64 -8.53 31.42
CA PRO A 78 -15.45 -7.74 31.72
C PRO A 78 -14.13 -8.36 31.22
N GLU A 79 -14.04 -9.70 31.18
CA GLU A 79 -12.86 -10.40 30.68
C GLU A 79 -12.77 -10.26 29.15
N GLY A 80 -13.89 -10.45 28.45
CA GLY A 80 -14.02 -10.19 27.03
C GLY A 80 -13.71 -8.74 26.66
N GLN A 81 -14.16 -7.75 27.45
CA GLN A 81 -13.82 -6.35 27.22
C GLN A 81 -12.32 -6.10 27.30
N GLN A 82 -11.65 -6.66 28.31
CA GLN A 82 -10.21 -6.51 28.46
C GLN A 82 -9.46 -7.16 27.28
N ALA A 83 -9.86 -8.36 26.87
CA ALA A 83 -9.28 -9.05 25.72
C ALA A 83 -9.50 -8.26 24.42
N ALA A 84 -10.69 -7.70 24.21
CA ALA A 84 -11.02 -6.91 23.03
C ALA A 84 -10.23 -5.59 22.99
N GLN A 85 -10.05 -4.91 24.13
CA GLN A 85 -9.22 -3.70 24.21
C GLN A 85 -7.75 -3.99 23.88
N GLU A 86 -7.22 -5.12 24.35
CA GLU A 86 -5.85 -5.53 24.03
C GLU A 86 -5.69 -5.83 22.54
N ALA A 87 -6.60 -6.61 21.96
CA ALA A 87 -6.57 -6.92 20.52
C ALA A 87 -6.70 -5.65 19.65
N ILE A 88 -7.54 -4.69 20.07
CA ILE A 88 -7.66 -3.37 19.42
C ILE A 88 -6.32 -2.64 19.43
N ARG A 89 -5.62 -2.63 20.58
CA ARG A 89 -4.32 -1.99 20.73
C ARG A 89 -3.26 -2.64 19.84
N GLU A 90 -3.21 -3.97 19.82
CA GLU A 90 -2.29 -4.72 18.96
C GLU A 90 -2.53 -4.42 17.47
N ASN A 91 -3.79 -4.37 17.05
CA ASN A 91 -4.16 -4.04 15.68
C ASN A 91 -3.78 -2.60 15.30
N ASP A 92 -4.06 -1.62 16.17
CA ASP A 92 -3.70 -0.21 15.97
C ASP A 92 -2.18 -0.03 15.81
N GLU A 93 -1.39 -0.96 16.35
CA GLU A 93 0.05 -1.03 16.20
C GLU A 93 0.50 -1.73 14.90
N LEU A 94 -0.16 -2.82 14.49
CA LEU A 94 0.22 -3.60 13.31
C LEU A 94 -0.17 -2.92 12.00
N ILE A 95 -1.35 -2.30 11.98
CA ILE A 95 -1.95 -1.67 10.80
C ILE A 95 -1.03 -0.62 10.14
N PRO A 96 -0.44 0.34 10.88
CA PRO A 96 0.45 1.34 10.28
C PRO A 96 1.72 0.71 9.70
N ARG A 97 2.28 -0.30 10.38
CA ARG A 97 3.49 -1.02 9.93
C ARG A 97 3.23 -1.78 8.63
N GLN A 98 2.08 -2.43 8.49
CA GLN A 98 1.70 -3.11 7.24
C GLN A 98 1.38 -2.13 6.11
N SER A 99 0.73 -1.00 6.42
CA SER A 99 0.46 0.07 5.44
C SER A 99 1.76 0.61 4.84
N GLU A 100 2.79 0.84 5.66
CA GLU A 100 4.09 1.28 5.18
C GLU A 100 4.81 0.21 4.33
N ARG A 101 4.64 -1.07 4.66
CA ARG A 101 5.19 -2.15 3.83
C ARG A 101 4.54 -2.21 2.46
N ILE A 102 3.22 -2.02 2.39
CA ILE A 102 2.49 -1.86 1.13
C ILE A 102 3.07 -0.68 0.33
N ALA A 103 3.32 0.45 0.98
CA ALA A 103 3.92 1.63 0.34
C ALA A 103 5.32 1.35 -0.22
N ILE A 104 6.20 0.70 0.56
CA ILE A 104 7.55 0.30 0.12
C ILE A 104 7.50 -0.60 -1.11
N ILE A 105 6.66 -1.64 -1.08
CA ILE A 105 6.52 -2.57 -2.20
C ILE A 105 5.96 -1.85 -3.43
N SER A 106 4.99 -0.95 -3.24
CA SER A 106 4.42 -0.17 -4.33
C SER A 106 5.46 0.72 -4.99
N VAL A 107 6.31 1.40 -4.21
CA VAL A 107 7.43 2.20 -4.73
C VAL A 107 8.45 1.34 -5.47
N ALA A 108 8.80 0.18 -4.92
CA ALA A 108 9.71 -0.76 -5.59
C ALA A 108 9.17 -1.22 -6.95
N LEU A 109 7.87 -1.56 -7.02
CA LEU A 109 7.19 -1.93 -8.25
C LEU A 109 7.12 -0.76 -9.25
N ILE A 110 6.73 0.44 -8.81
CA ILE A 110 6.68 1.65 -9.65
C ILE A 110 8.06 1.90 -10.28
N ASN A 111 9.12 1.83 -9.49
CA ASN A 111 10.49 2.05 -9.95
C ASN A 111 11.01 0.94 -10.88
N LYS A 112 10.52 -0.29 -10.72
CA LYS A 112 10.99 -1.47 -11.47
C LYS A 112 10.28 -1.67 -12.79
N VAL A 113 8.96 -1.50 -12.80
CA VAL A 113 8.10 -1.83 -13.97
C VAL A 113 7.18 -0.69 -14.41
N GLY A 114 7.14 0.42 -13.65
CA GLY A 114 6.27 1.57 -13.92
C GLY A 114 4.98 1.58 -13.09
N GLY A 115 4.41 2.77 -12.89
CA GLY A 115 3.21 2.97 -12.07
C GLY A 115 1.91 2.42 -12.67
N ASP A 116 1.85 2.30 -14.00
CA ASP A 116 0.71 1.73 -14.73
C ASP A 116 0.58 0.20 -14.59
N MET A 117 1.52 -0.47 -13.92
CA MET A 117 1.44 -1.90 -13.63
C MET A 117 0.16 -2.20 -12.86
N ARG A 118 -0.57 -3.22 -13.32
CA ARG A 118 -1.85 -3.64 -12.74
C ARG A 118 -1.67 -4.90 -11.92
N VAL A 119 -2.25 -4.94 -10.71
CA VAL A 119 -2.16 -6.05 -9.77
C VAL A 119 -3.54 -6.49 -9.30
N GLY A 120 -3.67 -7.79 -9.01
CA GLY A 120 -4.88 -8.38 -8.47
C GLY A 120 -6.04 -8.53 -9.48
N PRO A 121 -7.14 -9.16 -9.05
CA PRO A 121 -8.24 -9.54 -9.91
C PRO A 121 -8.99 -8.37 -10.57
N GLY A 122 -9.13 -7.21 -9.92
CA GLY A 122 -9.69 -6.00 -10.54
C GLY A 122 -8.63 -5.01 -11.02
N CYS A 123 -7.42 -5.50 -11.28
CA CYS A 123 -6.44 -4.78 -12.11
C CYS A 123 -6.05 -3.40 -11.57
N LEU A 124 -5.86 -3.26 -10.26
CA LEU A 124 -5.46 -1.99 -9.64
C LEU A 124 -4.11 -1.55 -10.13
N LYS A 125 -3.97 -0.26 -10.44
CA LYS A 125 -2.64 0.27 -10.68
C LYS A 125 -1.86 0.40 -9.38
N VAL A 126 -0.58 0.06 -9.43
CA VAL A 126 0.31 0.20 -8.27
C VAL A 126 0.45 1.68 -7.87
N GLU A 127 0.42 2.61 -8.82
CA GLU A 127 0.43 4.05 -8.52
C GLU A 127 -0.77 4.49 -7.66
N ASP A 128 -1.95 3.94 -7.92
CA ASP A 128 -3.18 4.27 -7.17
C ASP A 128 -3.10 3.73 -5.74
N VAL A 129 -2.52 2.54 -5.55
CA VAL A 129 -2.28 1.98 -4.21
C VAL A 129 -1.36 2.91 -3.40
N PHE A 130 -0.24 3.34 -3.98
CA PHE A 130 0.69 4.23 -3.31
C PHE A 130 0.09 5.62 -3.04
N ALA A 131 -0.65 6.18 -4.01
CA ALA A 131 -1.32 7.47 -3.86
C ALA A 131 -2.37 7.45 -2.73
N ARG A 132 -3.13 6.34 -2.59
CA ARG A 132 -4.08 6.15 -1.49
C ARG A 132 -3.37 6.12 -0.13
N TYR A 133 -2.25 5.41 -0.02
CA TYR A 133 -1.42 5.45 1.19
C TYR A 133 -0.93 6.87 1.52
N GLN A 134 -0.43 7.62 0.53
CA GLN A 134 0.04 8.99 0.75
C GLN A 134 -1.08 9.91 1.25
N ALA A 135 -2.27 9.82 0.66
CA ALA A 135 -3.43 10.59 1.09
C ALA A 135 -3.80 10.29 2.56
N TYR A 136 -3.65 9.04 2.99
CA TYR A 136 -3.82 8.63 4.38
C TYR A 136 -2.73 9.15 5.31
N ALA A 137 -1.47 9.08 4.89
CA ALA A 137 -0.35 9.57 5.70
C ALA A 137 -0.43 11.09 5.98
N VAL A 138 -1.14 11.85 5.14
CA VAL A 138 -1.34 13.30 5.29
C VAL A 138 -2.55 13.64 6.17
N ASP A 139 -3.61 12.85 6.13
CA ASP A 139 -4.84 13.09 6.89
C ASP A 139 -5.16 11.93 7.84
N GLU A 140 -4.67 12.03 9.08
CA GLU A 140 -4.94 11.06 10.14
C GLU A 140 -6.44 10.90 10.47
N LYS A 141 -7.32 11.78 9.98
CA LYS A 141 -8.78 11.63 10.13
C LYS A 141 -9.37 10.64 9.13
N ARG A 142 -8.70 10.36 8.01
CA ARG A 142 -9.01 9.19 7.19
C ARG A 142 -8.49 7.98 7.95
N ARG A 143 -9.29 7.45 8.88
CA ARG A 143 -8.93 6.22 9.61
C ARG A 143 -8.63 5.06 8.67
N ARG A 144 -9.10 5.12 7.41
CA ARG A 144 -9.09 3.98 6.49
C ARG A 144 -8.85 4.39 5.04
N TRP A 145 -7.76 3.90 4.45
CA TRP A 145 -7.34 4.25 3.09
C TRP A 145 -7.86 3.28 2.02
N TRP A 146 -8.37 2.11 2.45
CA TRP A 146 -8.99 1.08 1.60
C TRP A 146 -10.53 1.11 1.65
N GLU A 147 -11.15 2.01 2.41
CA GLU A 147 -12.62 2.07 2.62
C GLU A 147 -13.40 2.65 1.43
N ASP A 148 -12.77 2.77 0.27
CA ASP A 148 -13.49 3.05 -0.97
C ASP A 148 -14.06 1.72 -1.48
N ASP A 149 -15.39 1.57 -1.52
CA ASP A 149 -16.06 0.35 -2.02
C ASP A 149 -15.52 -0.06 -3.40
N VAL A 150 -15.12 0.92 -4.21
CA VAL A 150 -14.48 0.71 -5.51
C VAL A 150 -13.14 0.00 -5.36
N PHE A 151 -12.32 0.37 -4.39
CA PHE A 151 -11.04 -0.29 -4.13
C PHE A 151 -11.22 -1.75 -3.74
N MET A 152 -12.24 -2.05 -2.92
CA MET A 152 -12.52 -3.39 -2.42
C MET A 152 -13.03 -4.33 -3.52
N GLU A 153 -13.92 -3.82 -4.38
CA GLU A 153 -14.33 -4.51 -5.60
C GLU A 153 -13.14 -4.75 -6.54
N GLU A 154 -12.28 -3.75 -6.72
CA GLU A 154 -11.08 -3.85 -7.54
C GLU A 154 -10.07 -4.88 -6.98
N VAL A 155 -9.90 -5.01 -5.66
CA VAL A 155 -8.97 -6.03 -5.11
C VAL A 155 -9.61 -7.42 -5.05
N GLY A 156 -10.90 -7.55 -5.39
CA GLY A 156 -11.66 -8.79 -5.31
C GLY A 156 -11.83 -9.28 -3.86
N LEU A 157 -11.79 -8.37 -2.90
CA LEU A 157 -12.00 -8.65 -1.48
C LEU A 157 -13.39 -8.14 -1.10
N HIS A 158 -14.32 -9.05 -0.86
CA HIS A 158 -15.60 -8.74 -0.25
C HIS A 158 -15.51 -9.04 1.25
N LEU A 159 -15.92 -8.07 2.08
CA LEU A 159 -16.13 -8.26 3.52
C LEU A 159 -17.39 -9.08 3.77
#